data_AF-A0A1H8ZY98-F1
#
_entry.id   AF-A0A1H8ZY98-F1
#
_cell.length_a   1.000
_cell.length_b   1.000
_cell.length_c   1.000
_cell.angle_alpha   90.00
_cell.angle_beta   90.00
_cell.angle_gamma   90.00
#
_symmetry.space_group_name_H-M   'P 1'
#
loop_
_entity.id
_entity.type
_entity.pdbx_description
1 polymer ?
#
loop_
_entity_poly.entity_id
_entity_poly.type
_entity_poly.pdbx_seq_one_letter_code
_entity_poly.pdbx_strand_id
1 'polypeptide(L)'
;MATPLNLPIGVQAFSKIRTGGFYYVDKTPYLHQLIDEGSYYFLSRPRRFGKSLLLDTLETEAALLGHFDVDEIATEALLFQTGYLTVHKVEQPMTGYWLYTLGYPNREVEASLNQALLPALGMPRAAQQRISLFRALQAHDLPALETHFKALFAGLPHDWYRNNPIAQYEGHYASVFYSHLAALGLAITVEDAGNTGRVDMTVDFNGHIYLFEFKVVEQVPEGRALQQLQDKGYADKHRGQGKPIHLIGVEFSREQQQIIAFDVLSV
;
A
#
# COMPACT_ATOMS: atom_id res chain seq x y z
N MET A 1 16.40 34.45 27.09
CA MET A 1 15.21 33.58 27.03
C MET A 1 15.05 33.11 25.59
N ALA A 2 14.88 31.82 25.34
CA ALA A 2 14.71 31.30 23.99
C ALA A 2 13.37 31.80 23.41
N THR A 3 13.40 32.30 22.18
CA THR A 3 12.19 32.75 21.48
C THR A 3 11.26 31.55 21.27
N PRO A 4 9.98 31.61 21.68
CA PRO A 4 9.06 30.50 21.47
C PRO A 4 8.87 30.27 19.97
N LEU A 5 8.98 29.01 19.55
CA LEU A 5 8.79 28.60 18.16
C LEU A 5 7.30 28.61 17.82
N ASN A 6 6.96 28.83 16.55
CA ASN A 6 5.57 28.79 16.09
C ASN A 6 5.15 27.37 15.72
N LEU A 7 3.86 27.04 15.81
CA LEU A 7 3.34 25.79 15.24
C LEU A 7 3.23 25.93 13.71
N PRO A 8 3.65 24.92 12.90
CA PRO A 8 3.69 25.02 11.44
C PRO A 8 2.32 24.84 10.78
N ILE A 9 1.31 25.58 11.23
CA ILE A 9 -0.06 25.49 10.70
C ILE A 9 -0.08 26.06 9.27
N GLY A 10 -0.45 25.22 8.29
CA GLY A 10 -0.53 25.61 6.88
C GLY A 10 0.82 25.67 6.15
N VAL A 11 1.94 25.32 6.81
CA VAL A 11 3.27 25.28 6.18
C VAL A 11 3.62 23.84 5.83
N GLN A 12 3.55 23.50 4.54
CA GLN A 12 3.75 22.12 4.07
C GLN A 12 5.19 21.77 3.71
N ALA A 13 6.06 22.77 3.52
CA ALA A 13 7.44 22.53 3.09
C ALA A 13 8.37 22.32 4.30
N PHE A 14 8.99 21.14 4.40
CA PHE A 14 9.91 20.78 5.48
C PHE A 14 11.05 21.78 5.66
N SER A 15 11.64 22.27 4.56
CA SER A 15 12.70 23.29 4.59
C SER A 15 12.25 24.58 5.29
N LYS A 16 10.98 24.98 5.12
CA LYS A 16 10.40 26.16 5.78
C LYS A 16 10.14 25.91 7.26
N ILE A 17 9.71 24.70 7.65
CA ILE A 17 9.53 24.33 9.07
C ILE A 17 10.90 24.35 9.78
N ARG A 18 11.94 23.80 9.14
CA ARG A 18 13.29 23.66 9.68
C ARG A 18 14.06 24.96 9.86
N THR A 19 13.78 25.96 9.02
CA THR A 19 14.51 27.25 8.99
C THR A 19 13.67 28.43 9.45
N GLY A 20 12.35 28.30 9.50
CA GLY A 20 11.40 29.38 9.78
C GLY A 20 11.03 29.57 11.25
N GLY A 21 11.77 28.95 12.19
CA GLY A 21 11.48 29.08 13.62
C GLY A 21 10.18 28.39 14.05
N PHE A 22 9.90 27.21 13.49
CA PHE A 22 8.74 26.41 13.85
C PHE A 22 9.11 25.24 14.76
N TYR A 23 8.14 24.78 15.55
CA TYR A 23 8.23 23.51 16.26
C TYR A 23 8.23 22.36 15.25
N TYR A 24 9.29 21.55 15.32
CA TYR A 24 9.41 20.30 14.60
C TYR A 24 9.71 19.21 15.63
N VAL A 25 8.81 18.24 15.76
CA VAL A 25 9.03 17.07 16.60
C VAL A 25 9.36 15.92 15.67
N ASP A 26 10.61 15.50 15.71
CA ASP A 26 11.06 14.31 14.99
C ASP A 26 10.48 13.06 15.68
N LYS A 27 9.50 12.44 15.03
CA LYS A 27 8.85 11.22 15.54
C LYS A 27 9.34 9.95 14.85
N THR A 28 10.36 10.05 13.99
CA THR A 28 11.03 8.88 13.38
C THR A 28 11.53 7.85 14.40
N PRO A 29 11.99 8.22 15.61
CA PRO A 29 12.35 7.24 16.64
C PRO A 29 11.18 6.36 17.12
N TYR A 30 9.95 6.88 17.16
CA TYR A 30 8.77 6.09 17.56
C TYR A 30 8.33 5.11 16.48
N LEU A 31 8.50 5.48 15.21
CA LEU A 31 8.36 4.54 14.09
C LEU A 31 9.37 3.39 14.19
N HIS A 32 10.61 3.70 14.56
CA HIS A 32 11.62 2.67 14.83
C HIS A 32 11.20 1.76 15.98
N GLN A 33 10.69 2.33 17.07
CA GLN A 33 10.22 1.58 18.23
C GLN A 33 9.03 0.66 17.89
N LEU A 34 8.06 1.11 17.09
CA LEU A 34 6.96 0.27 16.59
C LEU A 34 7.45 -0.90 15.72
N ILE A 35 8.47 -0.65 14.90
CA ILE A 35 9.07 -1.66 14.01
C ILE A 35 9.91 -2.67 14.82
N ASP A 36 10.57 -2.22 15.88
CA ASP A 36 11.53 -3.01 16.66
C ASP A 36 10.87 -3.76 17.85
N GLU A 37 9.81 -3.23 18.45
CA GLU A 37 9.16 -3.78 19.67
C GLU A 37 7.83 -4.51 19.40
N GLY A 38 7.13 -4.20 18.31
CA GLY A 38 5.82 -4.76 17.99
C GLY A 38 5.91 -6.03 17.13
N SER A 39 5.53 -7.19 17.67
CA SER A 39 5.36 -8.40 16.83
C SER A 39 4.16 -8.28 15.88
N TYR A 40 3.08 -7.59 16.30
CA TYR A 40 1.86 -7.25 15.54
C TYR A 40 1.08 -6.11 16.23
N TYR A 41 0.58 -5.14 15.44
CA TYR A 41 -0.47 -4.21 15.89
C TYR A 41 -1.82 -4.66 15.30
N PHE A 42 -2.78 -5.00 16.16
CA PHE A 42 -4.11 -5.45 15.75
C PHE A 42 -5.02 -4.25 15.49
N LEU A 43 -5.30 -3.97 14.22
CA LEU A 43 -6.25 -2.96 13.78
C LEU A 43 -7.64 -3.59 13.65
N SER A 44 -8.46 -3.42 14.69
CA SER A 44 -9.76 -4.08 14.78
C SER A 44 -10.76 -3.48 13.78
N ARG A 45 -11.20 -4.29 12.81
CA ARG A 45 -12.29 -3.96 11.88
C ARG A 45 -13.65 -3.91 12.58
N PRO A 46 -14.49 -2.87 12.37
CA PRO A 46 -15.92 -2.98 12.62
C PRO A 46 -16.54 -4.00 11.64
N ARG A 47 -17.17 -5.05 12.18
CA ARG A 47 -17.50 -6.33 11.51
C ARG A 47 -18.55 -6.28 10.37
N ARG A 48 -18.82 -5.15 9.71
CA ARG A 48 -19.87 -5.04 8.68
C ARG A 48 -19.45 -4.56 7.29
N PHE A 49 -18.16 -4.35 7.01
CA PHE A 49 -17.71 -4.04 5.66
C PHE A 49 -16.59 -4.97 5.19
N GLY A 50 -16.67 -5.37 3.91
CA GLY A 50 -15.92 -6.46 3.30
C GLY A 50 -14.41 -6.26 3.20
N LYS A 51 -13.76 -7.24 2.56
CA LYS A 51 -12.30 -7.40 2.41
C LYS A 51 -11.65 -6.24 1.64
N SER A 52 -11.29 -5.16 2.34
CA SER A 52 -10.34 -4.11 1.88
C SER A 52 -9.02 -4.19 2.66
N LEU A 53 -7.90 -3.77 2.05
CA LEU A 53 -6.57 -3.61 2.70
C LEU A 53 -6.50 -2.30 3.52
N LEU A 54 -5.63 -2.29 4.53
CA LEU A 54 -5.69 -1.47 5.75
C LEU A 54 -5.42 0.05 5.62
N LEU A 55 -4.91 0.59 4.51
CA LEU A 55 -4.33 1.95 4.51
C LEU A 55 -4.99 2.97 3.57
N ASP A 56 -5.70 2.52 2.53
CA ASP A 56 -6.30 3.42 1.54
C ASP A 56 -7.64 4.02 1.98
N THR A 57 -8.27 3.46 3.02
CA THR A 57 -9.52 4.00 3.58
C THR A 57 -9.69 3.47 5.01
N LEU A 58 -9.24 4.25 6.00
CA LEU A 58 -9.45 3.93 7.41
C LEU A 58 -10.63 4.73 7.93
N GLU A 59 -11.73 4.05 8.25
CA GLU A 59 -12.83 4.67 8.97
C GLU A 59 -12.55 4.61 10.46
N THR A 60 -12.49 5.78 11.10
CA THR A 60 -12.29 5.88 12.54
C THR A 60 -13.30 6.82 13.18
N GLU A 61 -13.68 6.52 14.41
CA GLU A 61 -14.57 7.36 15.20
C GLU A 61 -13.80 8.57 15.77
N ALA A 62 -14.50 9.69 15.97
CA ALA A 62 -13.94 10.90 16.57
C ALA A 62 -13.16 10.65 17.87
N ALA A 63 -13.66 9.70 18.69
CA ALA A 63 -13.10 9.38 20.00
C ALA A 63 -11.70 8.76 19.92
N LEU A 64 -11.39 7.99 18.87
CA LEU A 64 -10.10 7.32 18.70
C LEU A 64 -8.99 8.31 18.28
N LEU A 65 -9.32 9.30 17.47
CA LEU A 65 -8.38 10.36 17.05
C LEU A 65 -7.95 11.28 18.21
N GLY A 66 -8.80 11.36 19.24
CA GLY A 66 -8.58 12.17 20.45
C GLY A 66 -7.95 11.42 21.63
N HIS A 67 -7.61 10.13 21.50
CA HIS A 67 -6.87 9.41 22.54
C HIS A 67 -5.39 9.81 22.49
N PHE A 68 -4.89 10.36 23.61
CA PHE A 68 -3.51 10.84 23.80
C PHE A 68 -2.70 9.94 24.74
N ASP A 69 -3.20 8.73 25.03
CA ASP A 69 -2.43 7.77 25.81
C ASP A 69 -1.32 7.22 24.92
N VAL A 70 -0.06 7.49 25.29
CA VAL A 70 1.11 7.11 24.51
C VAL A 70 1.31 5.59 24.53
N ASP A 71 0.81 4.92 25.57
CA ASP A 71 0.94 3.46 25.73
C ASP A 71 -0.19 2.69 25.02
N GLU A 72 -1.31 3.35 24.69
CA GLU A 72 -2.50 2.74 24.05
C GLU A 72 -3.01 3.54 22.83
N ILE A 73 -2.13 4.16 22.05
CA ILE A 73 -2.54 4.89 20.85
C ILE A 73 -2.85 3.93 19.68
N ALA A 74 -4.06 4.04 19.12
CA ALA A 74 -4.42 3.32 17.90
C ALA A 74 -3.53 3.77 16.73
N THR A 75 -3.09 2.84 15.87
CA THR A 75 -2.17 3.16 14.75
C THR A 75 -2.75 4.22 13.82
N GLU A 76 -4.05 4.22 13.58
CA GLU A 76 -4.75 5.23 12.77
C GLU A 76 -4.63 6.62 13.39
N ALA A 77 -4.78 6.71 14.72
CA ALA A 77 -4.61 7.95 15.46
C ALA A 77 -3.15 8.41 15.43
N LEU A 78 -2.19 7.50 15.59
CA LEU A 78 -0.77 7.82 15.46
C LEU A 78 -0.43 8.34 14.05
N LEU A 79 -0.84 7.62 13.00
CA LEU A 79 -0.58 8.00 11.60
C LEU A 79 -1.26 9.33 11.25
N PHE A 80 -2.46 9.58 11.77
CA PHE A 80 -3.13 10.86 11.63
C PHE A 80 -2.37 11.99 12.36
N GLN A 81 -2.02 11.80 13.64
CA GLN A 81 -1.31 12.79 14.45
C GLN A 81 0.11 13.07 13.98
N THR A 82 0.74 12.13 13.28
CA THR A 82 2.08 12.27 12.68
C THR A 82 2.03 12.81 11.26
N GLY A 83 0.83 12.98 10.68
CA GLY A 83 0.63 13.55 9.35
C GLY A 83 0.78 12.56 8.20
N TYR A 84 0.89 11.26 8.47
CA TYR A 84 0.84 10.21 7.45
C TYR A 84 -0.56 9.99 6.89
N LEU A 85 -1.59 10.23 7.71
CA LEU A 85 -2.99 10.23 7.27
C LEU A 85 -3.62 11.60 7.48
N THR A 86 -4.59 11.93 6.65
CA THR A 86 -5.45 13.11 6.78
C THR A 86 -6.91 12.74 6.55
N VAL A 87 -7.82 13.62 6.95
CA VAL A 87 -9.26 13.41 6.76
C VAL A 87 -9.61 13.69 5.30
N HIS A 88 -10.15 12.68 4.62
CA HIS A 88 -10.70 12.81 3.27
C HIS A 88 -12.21 13.07 3.30
N LYS A 89 -12.91 12.51 4.29
CA LYS A 89 -14.37 12.63 4.41
C LYS A 89 -14.79 12.67 5.87
N VAL A 90 -15.83 13.45 6.16
CA VAL A 90 -16.49 13.52 7.46
C VAL A 90 -17.97 13.28 7.25
N GLU A 91 -18.53 12.34 8.01
CA GLU A 91 -19.95 11.99 7.94
C GLU A 91 -20.56 11.91 9.33
N GLN A 92 -21.86 12.15 9.41
CA GLN A 92 -22.64 11.99 10.62
C GLN A 92 -23.84 11.08 10.33
N PRO A 93 -23.64 9.76 10.22
CA PRO A 93 -24.72 8.83 9.88
C PRO A 93 -25.81 8.76 10.96
N MET A 94 -25.49 9.12 12.21
CA MET A 94 -26.43 9.28 13.31
C MET A 94 -26.08 10.53 14.11
N THR A 95 -27.08 11.23 14.65
CA THR A 95 -26.86 12.44 15.46
C THR A 95 -25.88 12.16 16.59
N GLY A 96 -24.78 12.91 16.62
CA GLY A 96 -23.70 12.76 17.61
C GLY A 96 -22.64 11.71 17.27
N TYR A 97 -22.84 10.88 16.24
CA TYR A 97 -21.89 9.87 15.80
C TYR A 97 -21.17 10.34 14.53
N TRP A 98 -19.91 10.73 14.66
CA TRP A 98 -19.08 11.25 13.58
C TRP A 98 -18.11 10.19 13.07
N LEU A 99 -18.14 9.95 11.77
CA LEU A 99 -17.30 9.01 11.06
C LEU A 99 -16.29 9.78 10.19
N TYR A 100 -15.02 9.45 10.32
CA TYR A 100 -13.95 10.05 9.54
C TYR A 100 -13.34 9.01 8.62
N THR A 101 -13.30 9.31 7.34
CA THR A 101 -12.51 8.55 6.38
C THR A 101 -11.13 9.15 6.29
N LEU A 102 -10.12 8.38 6.68
CA LEU A 102 -8.72 8.75 6.61
C LEU A 102 -8.06 8.14 5.37
N GLY A 103 -7.13 8.90 4.80
CA GLY A 103 -6.26 8.45 3.71
C GLY A 103 -4.99 9.30 3.65
N TYR A 104 -4.07 8.96 2.74
CA TYR A 104 -2.83 9.71 2.57
C TYR A 104 -3.09 11.16 2.15
N PRO A 105 -2.33 12.14 2.65
CA PRO A 105 -2.49 13.55 2.27
C PRO A 105 -2.04 13.81 0.82
N ASN A 106 -1.04 13.06 0.35
CA ASN A 106 -0.51 13.12 -1.00
C ASN A 106 0.37 11.90 -1.27
N ARG A 107 0.76 11.72 -2.54
CA ARG A 107 1.61 10.59 -2.98
C ARG A 107 3.03 10.61 -2.44
N GLU A 108 3.59 11.77 -2.10
CA GLU A 108 4.94 11.85 -1.53
C GLU A 108 4.95 11.23 -0.13
N VAL A 109 3.93 11.51 0.67
CA VAL A 109 3.74 10.93 2.01
C VAL A 109 3.47 9.43 1.92
N GLU A 110 2.59 9.01 1.01
CA GLU A 110 2.32 7.59 0.74
C GLU A 110 3.59 6.84 0.35
N ALA A 111 4.35 7.35 -0.62
CA ALA A 111 5.59 6.73 -1.07
C ALA A 111 6.63 6.68 0.05
N SER A 112 6.78 7.76 0.81
CA SER A 112 7.74 7.85 1.92
C SER A 112 7.41 6.88 3.04
N LEU A 113 6.13 6.74 3.41
CA LEU A 113 5.70 5.76 4.40
C LEU A 113 5.96 4.34 3.91
N ASN A 114 5.55 4.02 2.68
CA ASN A 114 5.80 2.69 2.10
C ASN A 114 7.30 2.36 2.06
N GLN A 115 8.16 3.32 1.67
CA GLN A 115 9.62 3.16 1.73
C GLN A 115 10.15 2.92 3.14
N ALA A 116 9.58 3.59 4.15
CA ALA A 116 9.96 3.42 5.55
C ALA A 116 9.55 2.03 6.08
N LEU A 117 8.42 1.48 5.61
CA LEU A 117 7.87 0.18 6.00
C LEU A 117 8.56 -1.01 5.33
N LEU A 118 9.23 -0.84 4.17
CA LEU A 118 9.89 -1.94 3.45
C LEU A 118 10.76 -2.84 4.36
N PRO A 119 11.63 -2.33 5.26
CA PRO A 119 12.43 -3.18 6.14
C PRO A 119 11.61 -4.02 7.11
N ALA A 120 10.51 -3.45 7.63
CA ALA A 120 9.59 -4.18 8.51
C ALA A 120 8.87 -5.31 7.76
N LEU A 121 8.72 -5.18 6.43
CA LEU A 121 8.24 -6.23 5.54
C LEU A 121 9.34 -7.22 5.11
N GLY A 122 10.53 -7.17 5.73
CA GLY A 122 11.67 -8.02 5.38
C GLY A 122 12.39 -7.62 4.09
N MET A 123 12.04 -6.47 3.49
CA MET A 123 12.65 -5.99 2.26
C MET A 123 13.77 -4.98 2.57
N PRO A 124 15.01 -5.19 2.06
CA PRO A 124 16.08 -4.24 2.27
C PRO A 124 15.71 -2.87 1.67
N ARG A 125 16.23 -1.77 2.26
CA ARG A 125 16.13 -0.42 1.65
C ARG A 125 17.04 -0.29 0.41
N ALA A 126 16.90 -1.19 -0.55
CA ALA A 126 17.71 -1.25 -1.75
C ALA A 126 17.19 -0.23 -2.77
N ALA A 127 17.77 0.97 -2.76
CA ALA A 127 17.49 2.00 -3.78
C ALA A 127 17.65 1.44 -5.21
N GLN A 128 18.60 0.53 -5.41
CA GLN A 128 18.86 -0.11 -6.70
C GLN A 128 17.71 -0.99 -7.18
N GLN A 129 17.03 -1.72 -6.28
CA GLN A 129 15.84 -2.51 -6.62
C GLN A 129 14.65 -1.61 -6.99
N ARG A 130 14.50 -0.46 -6.33
CA ARG A 130 13.47 0.51 -6.72
C ARG A 130 13.76 1.12 -8.09
N ILE A 131 15.01 1.46 -8.35
CA ILE A 131 15.43 2.00 -9.66
C ILE A 131 15.24 0.96 -10.77
N SER A 132 15.54 -0.32 -10.53
CA SER A 132 15.32 -1.37 -11.54
C SER A 132 13.84 -1.55 -11.84
N LEU A 133 12.99 -1.60 -10.82
CA LEU A 133 11.53 -1.68 -11.01
C LEU A 133 10.99 -0.46 -11.77
N PHE A 134 11.40 0.75 -11.38
CA PHE A 134 10.99 1.98 -12.05
C PHE A 134 11.39 1.97 -13.52
N ARG A 135 12.62 1.55 -13.84
CA ARG A 135 13.12 1.45 -15.21
C ARG A 135 12.36 0.41 -16.03
N ALA A 136 12.04 -0.74 -15.44
CA ALA A 136 11.25 -1.77 -16.12
C ALA A 136 9.86 -1.23 -16.50
N LEU A 137 9.18 -0.55 -15.56
CA LEU A 137 7.87 0.07 -15.80
C LEU A 137 7.94 1.24 -16.81
N GLN A 138 9.02 2.04 -16.75
CA GLN A 138 9.23 3.15 -17.68
C GLN A 138 9.51 2.67 -19.11
N ALA A 139 10.21 1.55 -19.25
CA ALA A 139 10.49 0.92 -20.53
C ALA A 139 9.37 -0.01 -21.03
N HIS A 140 8.32 -0.23 -20.22
CA HIS A 140 7.26 -1.21 -20.47
C HIS A 140 7.80 -2.64 -20.65
N ASP A 141 8.91 -2.95 -19.98
CA ASP A 141 9.59 -4.24 -20.02
C ASP A 141 8.94 -5.22 -19.04
N LEU A 142 7.88 -5.88 -19.50
CA LEU A 142 7.11 -6.85 -18.74
C LEU A 142 7.93 -8.08 -18.31
N PRO A 143 8.82 -8.66 -19.15
CA PRO A 143 9.75 -9.70 -18.70
C PRO A 143 10.69 -9.25 -17.59
N ALA A 144 11.22 -8.03 -17.65
CA ALA A 144 12.04 -7.48 -16.56
C ALA A 144 11.21 -7.26 -15.28
N LEU A 145 9.94 -6.86 -15.43
CA LEU A 145 9.01 -6.72 -14.31
C LEU A 145 8.77 -8.07 -13.60
N GLU A 146 8.50 -9.14 -14.35
CA GLU A 146 8.39 -10.50 -13.83
C GLU A 146 9.66 -10.92 -13.08
N THR A 147 10.81 -10.74 -13.72
CA THR A 147 12.12 -11.09 -13.15
C THR A 147 12.37 -10.34 -11.85
N HIS A 148 12.01 -9.05 -11.81
CA HIS A 148 12.14 -8.21 -10.64
C HIS A 148 11.30 -8.72 -9.46
N PHE A 149 10.02 -9.06 -9.70
CA PHE A 149 9.16 -9.56 -8.62
C PHE A 149 9.52 -10.98 -8.17
N LYS A 150 9.92 -11.88 -9.07
CA LYS A 150 10.46 -13.20 -8.68
C LYS A 150 11.69 -13.06 -7.78
N ALA A 151 12.60 -12.14 -8.12
CA ALA A 151 13.76 -11.84 -7.29
C ALA A 151 13.38 -11.22 -5.93
N LEU A 152 12.35 -10.36 -5.90
CA LEU A 152 11.83 -9.76 -4.67
C LEU A 152 11.34 -10.85 -3.70
N PHE A 153 10.44 -11.72 -4.15
CA PHE A 153 9.88 -12.78 -3.31
C PHE A 153 10.91 -13.86 -2.93
N ALA A 154 11.89 -14.14 -3.80
CA ALA A 154 13.01 -15.02 -3.47
C ALA A 154 13.92 -14.48 -2.35
N GLY A 155 13.96 -13.16 -2.17
CA GLY A 155 14.77 -12.50 -1.15
C GLY A 155 14.10 -12.37 0.22
N LEU A 156 12.81 -12.72 0.35
CA LEU A 156 12.08 -12.60 1.62
C LEU A 156 12.53 -13.68 2.62
N PRO A 157 12.78 -13.34 3.90
CA PRO A 157 13.18 -14.32 4.91
C PRO A 157 12.13 -15.42 5.14
N HIS A 158 12.54 -16.68 5.22
CA HIS A 158 11.62 -17.80 5.46
C HIS A 158 10.83 -17.71 6.79
N ASP A 159 11.44 -17.12 7.83
CA ASP A 159 10.80 -16.98 9.14
C ASP A 159 9.61 -16.01 9.12
N TRP A 160 9.56 -15.13 8.12
CA TRP A 160 8.47 -14.19 7.91
C TRP A 160 7.14 -14.89 7.65
N TYR A 161 7.18 -16.09 7.06
CA TYR A 161 6.00 -16.90 6.77
C TYR A 161 5.59 -17.80 7.96
N ARG A 162 6.53 -18.19 8.82
CA ARG A 162 6.24 -19.05 9.99
C ARG A 162 5.58 -18.30 11.13
N ASN A 163 5.95 -17.04 11.33
CA ASN A 163 5.44 -16.21 12.42
C ASN A 163 4.18 -15.41 12.04
N ASN A 164 3.63 -15.65 10.85
CA ASN A 164 2.55 -14.85 10.29
C ASN A 164 1.40 -15.71 9.74
N PRO A 165 0.31 -15.89 10.52
CA PRO A 165 -0.88 -16.63 10.07
C PRO A 165 -1.52 -16.06 8.79
N ILE A 166 -1.27 -14.79 8.48
CA ILE A 166 -1.84 -14.09 7.32
C ILE A 166 -1.12 -14.49 6.02
N ALA A 167 0.09 -15.05 6.11
CA ALA A 167 0.89 -15.44 4.94
C ALA A 167 0.24 -16.54 4.08
N GLN A 168 -0.80 -17.20 4.58
CA GLN A 168 -1.59 -18.19 3.85
C GLN A 168 -2.62 -17.57 2.91
N TYR A 169 -2.89 -16.26 3.04
CA TYR A 169 -3.92 -15.56 2.28
C TYR A 169 -3.33 -14.72 1.15
N GLU A 170 -4.08 -14.62 0.05
CA GLU A 170 -3.78 -13.80 -1.13
C GLU A 170 -3.46 -12.35 -0.78
N GLY A 171 -4.17 -11.78 0.18
CA GLY A 171 -3.95 -10.41 0.65
C GLY A 171 -2.55 -10.15 1.22
N HIS A 172 -1.81 -11.18 1.63
CA HIS A 172 -0.43 -11.03 2.07
C HIS A 172 0.53 -10.83 0.91
N TYR A 173 0.47 -11.68 -0.11
CA TYR A 173 1.31 -11.54 -1.30
C TYR A 173 0.98 -10.25 -2.06
N ALA A 174 -0.32 -9.94 -2.17
CA ALA A 174 -0.79 -8.69 -2.78
C ALA A 174 -0.29 -7.46 -2.02
N SER A 175 -0.21 -7.49 -0.68
CA SER A 175 0.27 -6.33 0.09
C SER A 175 1.77 -6.07 -0.05
N VAL A 176 2.60 -7.11 -0.17
CA VAL A 176 4.03 -6.97 -0.50
C VAL A 176 4.18 -6.33 -1.88
N PHE A 177 3.43 -6.85 -2.85
CA PHE A 177 3.46 -6.38 -4.23
C PHE A 177 3.03 -4.90 -4.32
N TYR A 178 1.92 -4.56 -3.67
CA TYR A 178 1.42 -3.19 -3.52
C TYR A 178 2.45 -2.28 -2.87
N SER A 179 2.97 -2.65 -1.69
CA SER A 179 3.91 -1.81 -0.93
C SER A 179 5.16 -1.47 -1.74
N HIS A 180 5.65 -2.44 -2.51
CA HIS A 180 6.84 -2.28 -3.35
C HIS A 180 6.60 -1.34 -4.54
N LEU A 181 5.41 -1.35 -5.14
CA LEU A 181 5.02 -0.39 -6.19
C LEU A 181 4.66 0.99 -5.63
N ALA A 182 3.93 1.04 -4.52
CA ALA A 182 3.54 2.28 -3.84
C ALA A 182 4.76 3.06 -3.36
N ALA A 183 5.84 2.36 -2.99
CA ALA A 183 7.14 2.97 -2.68
C ALA A 183 7.76 3.77 -3.84
N LEU A 184 7.30 3.58 -5.09
CA LEU A 184 7.69 4.40 -6.25
C LEU A 184 6.81 5.65 -6.44
N GLY A 185 5.72 5.81 -5.67
CA GLY A 185 4.80 6.94 -5.79
C GLY A 185 3.93 6.92 -7.05
N LEU A 186 3.62 5.73 -7.57
CA LEU A 186 2.80 5.55 -8.78
C LEU A 186 1.33 5.84 -8.50
N ALA A 187 0.55 6.06 -9.55
CA ALA A 187 -0.91 6.10 -9.45
C ALA A 187 -1.44 4.66 -9.40
N ILE A 188 -1.66 4.16 -8.18
CA ILE A 188 -2.17 2.81 -7.92
C ILE A 188 -3.62 2.93 -7.42
N THR A 189 -4.47 2.01 -7.84
CA THR A 189 -5.82 1.84 -7.31
C THR A 189 -5.99 0.37 -6.97
N VAL A 190 -6.08 0.06 -5.68
CA VAL A 190 -6.29 -1.30 -5.18
C VAL A 190 -7.80 -1.57 -5.11
N GLU A 191 -8.20 -2.81 -5.34
CA GLU A 191 -9.60 -3.24 -5.33
C GLU A 191 -10.45 -2.35 -6.25
N ASP A 192 -9.95 -2.11 -7.46
CA ASP A 192 -10.55 -1.17 -8.40
C ASP A 192 -11.90 -1.71 -8.90
N ALA A 193 -12.97 -1.10 -8.39
CA ALA A 193 -14.32 -1.53 -8.65
C ALA A 193 -14.80 -1.10 -10.05
N GLY A 194 -15.53 -2.01 -10.68
CA GLY A 194 -16.22 -1.79 -11.94
C GLY A 194 -17.56 -2.54 -11.98
N ASN A 195 -18.24 -2.42 -13.11
CA ASN A 195 -19.60 -2.94 -13.26
C ASN A 195 -19.64 -4.49 -13.26
N THR A 196 -18.52 -5.13 -13.62
CA THR A 196 -18.40 -6.59 -13.79
C THR A 196 -17.69 -7.29 -12.63
N GLY A 197 -17.18 -6.51 -11.67
CA GLY A 197 -16.42 -7.02 -10.53
C GLY A 197 -15.39 -6.01 -10.04
N ARG A 198 -14.34 -6.53 -9.41
CA ARG A 198 -13.28 -5.76 -8.77
C ARG A 198 -11.96 -6.40 -9.15
N VAL A 199 -11.05 -5.62 -9.71
CA VAL A 199 -9.68 -6.06 -10.01
C VAL A 199 -8.81 -5.76 -8.79
N ASP A 200 -7.90 -6.67 -8.45
CA ASP A 200 -7.13 -6.53 -7.20
C ASP A 200 -6.26 -5.26 -7.19
N MET A 201 -5.64 -4.92 -8.32
CA MET A 201 -4.82 -3.72 -8.40
C MET A 201 -4.68 -3.18 -9.84
N THR A 202 -4.85 -1.87 -9.98
CA THR A 202 -4.65 -1.11 -11.22
C THR A 202 -3.50 -0.13 -11.03
N VAL A 203 -2.58 -0.06 -12.00
CA VAL A 203 -1.50 0.94 -12.02
C VAL A 203 -1.59 1.75 -13.31
N ASP A 204 -1.70 3.08 -13.19
CA ASP A 204 -1.63 4.01 -14.31
C ASP A 204 -0.26 4.71 -14.30
N PHE A 205 0.59 4.34 -15.25
CA PHE A 205 1.96 4.86 -15.28
C PHE A 205 2.52 4.98 -16.70
N ASN A 206 3.18 6.11 -16.95
CA ASN A 206 3.90 6.39 -18.20
C ASN A 206 3.05 6.16 -19.47
N GLY A 207 1.76 6.49 -19.42
CA GLY A 207 0.84 6.33 -20.56
C GLY A 207 0.29 4.91 -20.75
N HIS A 208 0.57 3.99 -19.82
CA HIS A 208 0.13 2.60 -19.85
C HIS A 208 -0.69 2.27 -18.60
N ILE A 209 -1.62 1.34 -18.75
CA ILE A 209 -2.45 0.82 -17.65
C ILE A 209 -2.08 -0.63 -17.43
N TYR A 210 -1.82 -1.00 -16.18
CA TYR A 210 -1.49 -2.36 -15.78
C TYR A 210 -2.56 -2.84 -14.81
N LEU A 211 -3.26 -3.92 -15.17
CA LEU A 211 -4.29 -4.55 -14.36
C LEU A 211 -3.73 -5.86 -13.82
N PHE A 212 -3.60 -5.94 -12.50
CA PHE A 212 -3.07 -7.10 -11.80
C PHE A 212 -4.21 -7.85 -11.12
N GLU A 213 -4.23 -9.17 -11.30
CA GLU A 213 -5.04 -10.10 -10.53
C GLU A 213 -4.11 -11.12 -9.88
N PHE A 214 -4.31 -11.37 -8.60
CA PHE A 214 -3.49 -12.29 -7.81
C PHE A 214 -4.27 -13.56 -7.53
N LYS A 215 -3.59 -14.71 -7.54
CA LYS A 215 -4.15 -15.97 -7.04
C LYS A 215 -3.09 -16.71 -6.24
N VAL A 216 -3.53 -17.40 -5.20
CA VAL A 216 -2.66 -18.25 -4.39
C VAL A 216 -3.05 -19.71 -4.61
N VAL A 217 -2.11 -20.51 -5.09
CA VAL A 217 -2.27 -21.94 -5.40
C VAL A 217 -1.27 -22.77 -4.59
N GLU A 218 -1.42 -24.10 -4.57
CA GLU A 218 -0.51 -24.95 -3.80
C GLU A 218 0.87 -25.08 -4.46
N GLN A 219 0.93 -25.70 -5.65
CA GLN A 219 2.20 -25.97 -6.34
C GLN A 219 2.21 -25.61 -7.83
N VAL A 220 1.12 -25.86 -8.55
CA VAL A 220 1.09 -25.78 -10.02
C VAL A 220 0.25 -24.58 -10.45
N PRO A 221 0.70 -23.80 -11.45
CA PRO A 221 -0.11 -22.73 -12.02
C PRO A 221 -1.41 -23.27 -12.61
N GLU A 222 -2.50 -22.56 -12.38
CA GLU A 222 -3.82 -22.88 -12.92
C GLU A 222 -4.26 -21.91 -14.04
N GLY A 223 -3.54 -20.80 -14.23
CA GLY A 223 -3.85 -19.75 -15.21
C GLY A 223 -5.14 -18.98 -14.91
N ARG A 224 -5.69 -19.14 -13.71
CA ARG A 224 -6.99 -18.58 -13.31
C ARG A 224 -6.93 -17.07 -13.16
N ALA A 225 -5.78 -16.52 -12.76
CA ALA A 225 -5.62 -15.08 -12.57
C ALA A 225 -5.81 -14.30 -13.89
N LEU A 226 -5.07 -14.65 -14.95
CA LEU A 226 -5.20 -13.98 -16.24
C LEU A 226 -6.56 -14.25 -16.88
N GLN A 227 -7.07 -15.48 -16.76
CA GLN A 227 -8.39 -15.83 -17.29
C GLN A 227 -9.50 -15.00 -16.63
N GLN A 228 -9.44 -14.77 -15.32
CA GLN A 228 -10.39 -13.90 -14.63
C GLN A 228 -10.37 -12.46 -15.15
N LEU A 229 -9.19 -11.88 -15.40
CA LEU A 229 -9.06 -10.54 -15.98
C LEU A 229 -9.76 -10.43 -17.34
N GLN A 230 -9.64 -11.47 -18.17
CA GLN A 230 -10.26 -11.55 -19.50
C GLN A 230 -11.77 -11.75 -19.40
N ASP A 231 -12.22 -12.75 -18.63
CA ASP A 231 -13.64 -13.14 -18.51
C ASP A 231 -14.49 -12.02 -17.91
N LYS A 232 -13.91 -11.23 -17.01
CA LYS A 232 -14.58 -10.08 -16.37
C LYS A 232 -14.52 -8.80 -17.20
N GLY A 233 -13.71 -8.77 -18.26
CA GLY A 233 -13.59 -7.60 -19.13
C GLY A 233 -13.09 -6.35 -18.39
N TYR A 234 -12.23 -6.49 -17.38
CA TYR A 234 -11.79 -5.34 -16.56
C TYR A 234 -11.09 -4.24 -17.36
N ALA A 235 -10.50 -4.58 -18.51
CA ALA A 235 -9.93 -3.60 -19.44
C ALA A 235 -10.96 -2.60 -19.98
N ASP A 236 -12.25 -2.95 -20.08
CA ASP A 236 -13.26 -2.15 -20.78
C ASP A 236 -13.44 -0.76 -20.15
N LYS A 237 -13.33 -0.66 -18.82
CA LYS A 237 -13.37 0.62 -18.08
C LYS A 237 -12.29 1.61 -18.54
N HIS A 238 -11.17 1.10 -19.06
CA HIS A 238 -9.98 1.86 -19.39
C HIS A 238 -9.81 2.11 -20.89
N ARG A 239 -10.53 1.38 -21.75
CA ARG A 239 -10.40 1.48 -23.22
C ARG A 239 -10.64 2.88 -23.78
N GLY A 240 -11.52 3.67 -23.16
CA GLY A 240 -11.79 5.05 -23.56
C GLY A 240 -10.62 6.03 -23.38
N GLN A 241 -9.55 5.62 -22.70
CA GLN A 241 -8.41 6.48 -22.38
C GLN A 241 -7.33 6.48 -23.48
N GLY A 242 -7.40 5.57 -24.47
CA GLY A 242 -6.43 5.48 -25.57
C GLY A 242 -5.02 5.04 -25.13
N LYS A 243 -4.90 4.49 -23.91
CA LYS A 243 -3.66 3.96 -23.34
C LYS A 243 -3.56 2.45 -23.61
N PRO A 244 -2.37 1.89 -23.91
CA PRO A 244 -2.18 0.45 -23.92
C PRO A 244 -2.51 -0.16 -22.54
N ILE A 245 -3.21 -1.29 -22.53
CA ILE A 245 -3.62 -1.96 -21.29
C ILE A 245 -2.92 -3.32 -21.20
N HIS A 246 -2.28 -3.60 -20.07
CA HIS A 246 -1.61 -4.86 -19.78
C HIS A 246 -2.38 -5.61 -18.69
N LEU A 247 -2.96 -6.74 -19.04
CA LEU A 247 -3.56 -7.69 -18.10
C LEU A 247 -2.46 -8.61 -17.59
N ILE A 248 -2.25 -8.64 -16.28
CA ILE A 248 -1.17 -9.38 -15.62
C ILE A 248 -1.79 -10.30 -14.56
N GLY A 249 -1.84 -11.59 -14.86
CA GLY A 249 -2.22 -12.61 -13.89
C GLY A 249 -0.98 -13.11 -13.14
N VAL A 250 -0.99 -13.01 -11.81
CA VAL A 250 0.12 -13.44 -10.97
C VAL A 250 -0.35 -14.57 -10.05
N GLU A 251 0.31 -15.72 -10.13
CA GLU A 251 0.00 -16.87 -9.28
C GLU A 251 1.16 -17.19 -8.34
N PHE A 252 0.86 -17.26 -7.05
CA PHE A 252 1.81 -17.58 -5.98
C PHE A 252 1.62 -19.01 -5.51
N SER A 253 2.72 -19.73 -5.32
CA SER A 253 2.71 -21.01 -4.61
C SER A 253 2.80 -20.78 -3.11
N ARG A 254 1.87 -21.37 -2.35
CA ARG A 254 1.92 -21.40 -0.87
C ARG A 254 3.12 -22.19 -0.36
N GLU A 255 3.46 -23.27 -1.04
CA GLU A 255 4.52 -24.18 -0.60
C GLU A 255 5.90 -23.61 -0.91
N GLN A 256 6.08 -23.04 -2.10
CA GLN A 256 7.35 -22.44 -2.52
C GLN A 256 7.49 -20.99 -2.07
N GLN A 257 6.40 -20.36 -1.61
CA GLN A 257 6.36 -18.94 -1.21
C GLN A 257 6.87 -18.00 -2.30
N GLN A 258 6.54 -18.32 -3.55
CA GLN A 258 7.13 -17.72 -4.73
C GLN A 258 6.10 -17.52 -5.83
N ILE A 259 6.35 -16.58 -6.73
CA ILE A 259 5.60 -16.44 -7.99
C ILE A 259 5.95 -17.60 -8.91
N ILE A 260 4.95 -18.43 -9.21
CA ILE A 260 5.09 -19.58 -10.12
C ILE A 260 4.55 -19.29 -11.52
N ALA A 261 3.66 -18.31 -11.68
CA ALA A 261 3.22 -17.80 -12.98
C ALA A 261 3.04 -16.28 -12.97
N PHE A 262 3.38 -15.66 -14.10
CA PHE A 262 3.27 -14.24 -14.36
C PHE A 262 2.83 -14.07 -15.82
N ASP A 263 1.54 -14.28 -16.06
CA ASP A 263 1.00 -14.33 -17.41
C ASP A 263 0.56 -12.93 -17.83
N VAL A 264 0.96 -12.50 -19.04
CA VAL A 264 0.68 -11.16 -19.52
C VAL A 264 -0.04 -11.18 -20.86
N LEU A 265 -1.11 -10.41 -20.96
CA LEU A 265 -1.79 -10.09 -22.21
C LEU A 265 -1.92 -8.57 -22.37
N SER A 266 -1.42 -8.03 -23.48
CA SER A 266 -1.61 -6.62 -23.82
C SER A 266 -2.76 -6.43 -24.80
N VAL A 267 -3.64 -5.47 -24.55
CA VAL A 267 -4.86 -5.17 -25.33
C VAL A 267 -5.02 -3.68 -25.63
#